data_AF-A0A348AEX7-F1
#
_entry.id   AF-A0A348AEX7-F1
#
_cell.length_a   1.000
_cell.length_b   1.000
_cell.length_c   1.000
_cell.angle_alpha   90.00
_cell.angle_beta   90.00
_cell.angle_gamma   90.00
#
_symmetry.space_group_name_H-M   'P 1'
#
loop_
_entity.id
_entity.type
_entity.pdbx_description
1 polymer ?
#
loop_
_entity_poly.entity_id
_entity_poly.type
_entity_poly.pdbx_seq_one_letter_code
_entity_poly.pdbx_strand_id
1 'polypeptide(L)'
;MRTAGIHYATARRIRNLLNRIGMEPTFIFTGGVSNNIGMKLALKELLGVEIGETKMDPTYAGALGASIYAHKYNAIGYIGVNAESNLQSVK
;
A
#
# COMPACT_ATOMS: atom_id res chain seq x y z
N MET A 1 11.54 20.54 -21.92
CA MET A 1 10.37 19.64 -22.14
C MET A 1 10.84 18.20 -22.35
N ARG A 2 11.28 17.49 -21.30
CA ARG A 2 11.62 16.04 -21.36
C ARG A 2 11.08 15.26 -20.16
N THR A 3 11.12 15.84 -18.96
CA THR A 3 10.68 15.19 -17.72
C THR A 3 9.16 14.97 -17.63
N ALA A 4 8.35 15.92 -18.13
CA ALA A 4 6.89 15.82 -18.11
C ALA A 4 6.35 14.63 -18.93
N GLY A 5 6.99 14.29 -20.05
CA GLY A 5 6.57 13.17 -20.91
C GLY A 5 6.70 11.81 -20.22
N ILE A 6 7.73 11.63 -19.38
CA ILE A 6 7.95 10.38 -18.63
C ILE A 6 6.90 10.22 -17.53
N HIS A 7 6.59 11.29 -16.80
CA HIS A 7 5.51 11.26 -15.81
C HIS A 7 4.17 10.94 -16.45
N TYR A 8 3.88 11.54 -17.60
CA TYR A 8 2.63 11.30 -18.33
C TYR A 8 2.51 9.87 -18.89
N ALA A 9 3.61 9.31 -19.40
CA ALA A 9 3.65 7.92 -19.87
C ALA A 9 3.40 6.93 -18.72
N THR A 10 4.00 7.20 -17.56
CA THR A 10 3.83 6.38 -16.35
C THR A 10 2.39 6.46 -15.83
N ALA A 11 1.83 7.68 -15.72
CA ALA A 11 0.46 7.89 -15.28
C ALA A 11 -0.57 7.27 -16.24
N ARG A 12 -0.35 7.31 -17.55
CA ARG A 12 -1.17 6.58 -18.54
C ARG A 12 -1.18 5.07 -18.31
N ARG A 13 -0.02 4.49 -17.98
CA ARG A 13 0.08 3.05 -17.69
C ARG A 13 -0.72 2.70 -16.44
N ILE A 14 -0.62 3.52 -15.40
CA ILE A 14 -1.38 3.38 -14.16
C ILE A 14 -2.88 3.44 -14.45
N ARG A 15 -3.36 4.42 -15.22
CA ARG A 15 -4.76 4.53 -15.64
C ARG A 15 -5.27 3.29 -16.36
N ASN A 16 -4.50 2.78 -17.32
CA ASN A 16 -4.91 1.61 -18.08
C ASN A 16 -5.02 0.35 -17.19
N LEU A 17 -4.18 0.24 -16.14
CA LEU A 17 -4.30 -0.82 -15.16
C LEU A 17 -5.55 -0.63 -14.30
N LEU A 18 -5.77 0.56 -13.74
CA LEU A 18 -6.92 0.87 -12.89
C LEU A 18 -8.26 0.66 -13.61
N ASN A 19 -8.36 1.04 -14.88
CA ASN A 19 -9.55 0.82 -15.70
C ASN A 19 -9.93 -0.66 -15.87
N ARG A 20 -8.98 -1.59 -15.71
CA ARG A 20 -9.25 -3.04 -15.81
C ARG A 20 -9.80 -3.64 -14.52
N ILE A 21 -9.48 -3.04 -13.37
CA ILE A 21 -9.82 -3.57 -12.04
C ILE A 21 -11.09 -2.93 -11.49
N GLY A 22 -11.54 -1.81 -12.07
CA GLY A 22 -12.55 -0.92 -11.52
C GLY A 22 -11.92 0.16 -10.63
N MET A 23 -12.37 1.40 -10.76
CA MET A 23 -11.89 2.50 -9.92
C MET A 23 -12.84 2.75 -8.76
N GLU A 24 -12.32 2.62 -7.54
CA GLU A 24 -12.91 3.20 -6.34
C GLU A 24 -12.59 4.72 -6.32
N PRO A 25 -13.53 5.59 -5.90
CA PRO A 25 -13.32 7.05 -5.89
C PRO A 25 -12.12 7.51 -5.04
N THR A 26 -11.66 6.66 -4.12
CA THR A 26 -10.61 6.97 -3.14
C THR A 26 -9.43 6.05 -3.30
N PHE A 27 -8.28 6.60 -3.70
CA PHE A 27 -7.02 5.87 -3.78
C PHE A 27 -5.86 6.67 -3.18
N ILE A 28 -4.88 5.93 -2.65
CA ILE A 28 -3.69 6.48 -1.99
C ILE A 28 -2.45 5.94 -2.70
N PHE A 29 -1.44 6.78 -2.86
CA PHE A 29 -0.12 6.39 -3.34
C PHE A 29 0.82 6.12 -2.16
N THR A 30 1.51 4.99 -2.17
CA THR A 30 2.47 4.60 -1.13
C THR A 30 3.90 4.44 -1.69
N GLY A 31 4.90 4.36 -0.82
CA GLY A 31 6.31 4.17 -1.19
C GLY A 31 6.98 5.43 -1.73
N GLY A 32 8.20 5.34 -2.27
CA GLY A 32 9.01 6.54 -2.62
C GLY A 32 8.39 7.51 -3.64
N VAL A 33 7.40 7.07 -4.42
CA VAL A 33 6.66 7.91 -5.36
C VAL A 33 5.51 8.68 -4.71
N SER A 34 5.14 8.37 -3.46
CA SER A 34 4.04 9.03 -2.74
C SER A 34 4.31 10.50 -2.45
N ASN A 35 5.59 10.91 -2.44
CA ASN A 35 6.00 12.29 -2.22
C ASN A 35 6.24 13.06 -3.52
N ASN A 36 6.02 12.44 -4.69
CA ASN A 36 6.19 13.11 -5.98
C ASN A 36 4.95 13.93 -6.36
N ILE A 37 5.03 15.24 -6.17
CA ILE A 37 3.97 16.19 -6.48
C ILE A 37 3.61 16.16 -7.98
N GLY A 38 4.60 16.05 -8.87
CA GLY A 38 4.37 15.99 -10.32
C GLY A 38 3.57 14.76 -10.75
N MET A 39 3.83 13.61 -10.11
CA MET A 39 3.07 12.38 -10.34
C MET A 39 1.64 12.50 -9.78
N LYS A 40 1.46 13.10 -8.60
CA LYS A 40 0.13 13.37 -8.03
C LYS A 40 -0.72 14.24 -8.96
N LEU A 41 -0.13 15.31 -9.49
CA LEU A 41 -0.80 16.21 -10.44
C LEU A 41 -1.15 15.49 -11.75
N ALA A 42 -0.20 14.76 -12.34
CA ALA A 42 -0.43 14.02 -13.58
C ALA A 42 -1.53 12.95 -13.44
N LEU A 43 -1.58 12.26 -12.30
CA LEU A 43 -2.63 11.29 -12.00
C LEU A 43 -3.98 11.95 -11.74
N LYS A 44 -4.02 13.07 -11.02
CA LYS A 44 -5.25 13.85 -10.82
C LYS A 44 -5.85 14.28 -12.16
N GLU A 45 -5.02 14.76 -13.08
CA GLU A 45 -5.45 15.16 -14.43
C GLU A 45 -5.93 13.97 -15.28
N LEU A 46 -5.23 12.83 -15.22
CA LEU A 46 -5.52 11.67 -16.07
C LEU A 46 -6.68 10.80 -15.59
N LEU A 47 -6.92 10.77 -14.28
CA LEU A 47 -7.93 9.91 -13.64
C LEU A 47 -9.17 10.69 -13.18
N GLY A 48 -9.05 12.02 -12.98
CA GLY A 48 -10.15 12.85 -12.50
C GLY A 48 -10.56 12.58 -11.04
N VAL A 49 -9.74 11.86 -10.29
CA VAL A 49 -9.98 11.48 -8.88
C VAL A 49 -8.92 12.11 -7.97
N GLU A 50 -9.34 12.48 -6.76
CA GLU A 50 -8.43 13.03 -5.75
C GLU A 50 -7.63 11.92 -5.08
N ILE A 51 -6.32 12.17 -4.93
CA ILE A 51 -5.44 11.27 -4.18
C ILE A 51 -5.67 11.58 -2.70
N GLY A 52 -6.09 10.57 -1.95
CA GLY A 52 -6.34 10.69 -0.52
C GLY A 52 -5.07 11.05 0.25
N GLU A 53 -5.21 11.90 1.25
CA GLU A 53 -4.14 12.21 2.21
C GLU A 53 -4.18 11.24 3.39
N THR A 54 -3.00 10.86 3.87
CA THR A 54 -2.86 9.96 5.02
C THR A 54 -2.24 10.70 6.20
N LYS A 55 -2.67 10.34 7.42
CA LYS A 55 -2.09 10.88 8.67
C LYS A 55 -0.63 10.48 8.87
N MET A 56 -0.19 9.39 8.25
CA MET A 56 1.16 8.85 8.34
C MET A 56 1.84 8.92 6.98
N ASP A 57 3.17 9.06 6.95
CA ASP A 57 3.93 9.09 5.71
C ASP A 57 3.72 7.77 4.92
N PRO A 58 3.12 7.84 3.71
CA PRO A 58 2.83 6.67 2.89
C PRO A 58 4.09 5.87 2.48
N THR A 59 5.29 6.46 2.61
CA THR A 59 6.56 5.80 2.33
C THR A 59 6.78 4.59 3.24
N TYR A 60 6.31 4.65 4.49
CA TYR A 60 6.48 3.58 5.48
C TYR A 60 5.40 2.50 5.43
N ALA A 61 4.40 2.63 4.55
CA ALA A 61 3.28 1.68 4.48
C ALA A 61 3.74 0.22 4.32
N GLY A 62 4.79 -0.01 3.51
CA GLY A 62 5.36 -1.34 3.31
C GLY A 62 6.03 -1.91 4.58
N ALA A 63 6.84 -1.11 5.26
CA ALA A 63 7.52 -1.53 6.49
C ALA A 63 6.52 -1.77 7.62
N LEU A 64 5.50 -0.91 7.74
CA LEU A 64 4.42 -1.06 8.71
C LEU A 64 3.59 -2.32 8.43
N GLY A 65 3.29 -2.60 7.17
CA GLY A 65 2.61 -3.85 6.79
C GLY A 65 3.41 -5.08 7.18
N ALA A 66 4.73 -5.06 6.95
CA ALA A 66 5.63 -6.15 7.32
C ALA A 66 5.69 -6.38 8.84
N SER A 67 5.76 -5.32 9.65
CA SER A 67 5.81 -5.44 11.11
C SER A 67 4.50 -5.98 11.69
N ILE A 68 3.35 -5.50 11.20
CA ILE A 68 2.03 -6.00 11.58
C ILE A 68 1.89 -7.47 11.18
N TYR A 69 2.36 -7.84 9.99
CA TYR A 69 2.34 -9.22 9.51
C TYR A 69 3.20 -10.11 10.42
N ALA A 70 4.45 -9.73 10.70
CA ALA A 70 5.32 -10.48 11.60
C ALA A 70 4.72 -10.61 13.01
N HIS A 71 4.08 -9.55 13.52
CA HIS A 71 3.40 -9.58 14.82
C HIS A 71 2.21 -10.56 14.80
N LYS A 72 1.36 -10.53 13.77
CA LYS A 72 0.25 -11.49 13.60
C LYS A 72 0.75 -12.92 13.52
N TYR A 73 1.82 -13.18 12.76
CA TYR A 73 2.39 -14.52 12.65
C TYR A 73 2.98 -15.02 13.97
N ASN A 74 3.66 -14.17 14.73
CA ASN A 74 4.12 -14.51 16.07
C ASN A 74 2.94 -14.75 17.02
N ALA A 75 1.89 -13.94 16.96
CA ALA A 75 0.69 -14.13 17.77
C ALA A 75 0.05 -15.49 17.48
N ILE A 76 -0.08 -15.89 16.20
CA ILE A 76 -0.59 -17.20 15.78
C ILE A 76 0.32 -18.34 16.29
N GLY A 77 1.64 -18.16 16.21
CA GLY A 77 2.62 -19.10 16.77
C GLY A 77 2.48 -19.25 18.29
N TYR A 78 2.23 -18.16 19.01
CA TYR A 78 1.99 -18.16 20.46
C TYR A 78 0.73 -18.95 20.86
N ILE A 79 -0.33 -18.93 20.05
CA ILE A 79 -1.54 -19.73 20.31
C ILE A 79 -1.26 -21.23 20.09
N GLY A 80 -0.49 -21.57 19.05
CA GLY A 80 -0.08 -22.95 18.78
C GLY A 80 0.83 -23.53 19.86
N VAL A 81 1.82 -22.76 20.32
CA VAL A 81 2.75 -23.18 21.40
C VAL A 81 2.02 -23.36 22.73
N ASN A 82 1.04 -22.49 23.06
CA ASN A 82 0.23 -22.64 24.27
C ASN A 82 -0.77 -23.81 24.20
N ALA A 83 -1.17 -24.25 23.01
CA ALA A 83 -2.01 -25.43 22.87
C ALA A 83 -1.20 -26.72 23.17
N GLU A 84 0.05 -26.80 22.72
CA GLU A 84 0.94 -27.95 22.98
C GLU A 84 1.45 -28.00 24.43
N SER A 85 1.74 -26.86 25.06
CA SER A 85 2.18 -26.81 26.46
C SER A 85 1.07 -27.20 27.45
N ASN A 86 -0.19 -26.88 27.14
CA ASN A 86 -1.34 -27.27 27.95
C ASN A 86 -1.70 -28.76 27.80
N LEU A 87 -1.29 -29.45 26.74
CA LEU A 87 -1.46 -30.89 26.57
C LEU A 87 -0.43 -31.73 27.36
N GLN A 88 0.77 -31.19 27.61
CA GLN A 88 1.78 -31.86 28.44
C GLN A 88 1.57 -31.68 29.95
N SER A 89 0.83 -30.66 30.39
CA SER A 89 0.57 -30.40 31.82
C SER A 89 -0.61 -31.18 32.40
N VAL A 90 -1.34 -31.97 31.58
CA VAL A 90 -2.51 -32.77 31.98
C VAL A 90 -2.21 -34.29 31.97
N LYS A 91 -0.93 -34.68 31.86
CA LYS A 91 -0.48 -36.06 32.06
C LYS A 91 0.20 -36.26 33.40
#